data_AF-A0A3E0KQI7-F1
#
_entry.id   AF-A0A3E0KQI7-F1
#
_cell.length_a   1.000
_cell.length_b   1.000
_cell.length_c   1.000
_cell.angle_alpha   90.00
_cell.angle_beta   90.00
_cell.angle_gamma   90.00
#
_symmetry.space_group_name_H-M   'P 1'
#
loop_
_entity.id
_entity.type
_entity.pdbx_description
1 polymer ?
#
loop_
_entity_poly.entity_id
_entity_poly.type
_entity_poly.pdbx_seq_one_letter_code
_entity_poly.pdbx_strand_id
1 'polypeptide(L)'
;MMWIFILSDLFVFGSFLAAYAGVRMAATQPWPDRGHVFSLTIGGAEVPLLLIAIMTFILISSSGTVALSVAASHERNRSKTAALLGLTLVLGACFLGMQAYEWTHLIHEGFLPSSNPAGASQFGATFFMITGFHGTHVVIGLIFLARVLLRVLRGYYDRIGTWEQVEVAGLYWHFVDLVWVFIFAFIYLI
;
A
#
# COMPACT_ATOMS: atom_id res chain seq x y z
N MET A 1 -8.41 16.57 13.24
CA MET A 1 -7.37 15.82 13.97
C MET A 1 -6.99 14.58 13.16
N MET A 2 -5.84 14.57 12.47
CA MET A 2 -5.37 13.44 11.65
C MET A 2 -5.37 12.11 12.43
N TRP A 3 -5.05 12.15 13.72
CA TRP A 3 -5.06 10.98 14.60
C TRP A 3 -6.40 10.26 14.72
N ILE A 4 -7.52 11.00 14.71
CA ILE A 4 -8.86 10.37 14.78
C ILE A 4 -9.16 9.63 13.48
N PHE A 5 -8.76 10.21 12.34
CA PHE A 5 -8.90 9.57 11.03
C PHE A 5 -8.04 8.30 10.93
N ILE A 6 -6.78 8.37 11.36
CA ILE A 6 -5.89 7.19 11.41
C ILE A 6 -6.48 6.09 12.30
N LEU A 7 -6.99 6.47 13.47
CA LEU A 7 -7.59 5.51 14.40
C LEU A 7 -8.87 4.88 13.82
N SER A 8 -9.73 5.66 13.17
CA SER A 8 -10.94 5.11 12.53
C SER A 8 -10.59 4.14 11.41
N ASP A 9 -9.63 4.49 10.56
CA ASP A 9 -9.22 3.62 9.45
C ASP A 9 -8.54 2.35 9.96
N LEU A 10 -7.77 2.44 11.04
CA LEU A 10 -7.21 1.26 11.71
C LEU A 10 -8.31 0.28 12.14
N PHE A 11 -9.43 0.77 12.68
CA PHE A 11 -10.57 -0.10 13.01
C PHE A 11 -11.23 -0.70 11.77
N VAL A 12 -11.36 0.06 10.67
CA VAL A 12 -11.91 -0.44 9.40
C VAL A 12 -11.04 -1.57 8.86
N PHE A 13 -9.74 -1.36 8.68
CA PHE A 13 -8.82 -2.39 8.22
C PHE A 13 -8.73 -3.57 9.19
N GLY A 14 -8.74 -3.31 10.49
CA GLY A 14 -8.79 -4.34 11.53
C GLY A 14 -10.02 -5.23 11.41
N SER A 15 -11.19 -4.64 11.13
CA SER A 15 -12.42 -5.40 10.89
C SER A 15 -12.33 -6.28 9.64
N PHE A 16 -11.72 -5.78 8.56
CA PHE A 16 -11.53 -6.56 7.34
C PHE A 16 -10.57 -7.73 7.54
N LEU A 17 -9.45 -7.52 8.25
CA LEU A 17 -8.49 -8.59 8.56
C LEU A 17 -9.08 -9.63 9.51
N ALA A 18 -9.86 -9.20 10.51
CA ALA A 18 -10.58 -10.11 11.40
C ALA A 18 -11.65 -10.93 10.64
N ALA A 19 -12.38 -10.29 9.73
CA ALA A 19 -13.34 -10.96 8.87
C ALA A 19 -12.66 -11.97 7.94
N TYR A 20 -11.52 -11.62 7.32
CA TYR A 20 -10.70 -12.54 6.53
C TYR A 20 -10.27 -13.76 7.36
N ALA A 21 -9.75 -13.55 8.57
CA ALA A 21 -9.35 -14.65 9.46
C ALA A 21 -10.54 -15.56 9.80
N GLY A 22 -11.70 -14.99 10.12
CA GLY A 22 -12.92 -15.75 10.41
C GLY A 22 -13.41 -16.57 9.22
N VAL A 23 -13.44 -15.96 8.02
CA VAL A 23 -13.82 -16.64 6.78
C VAL A 23 -12.86 -17.78 6.45
N ARG A 24 -11.55 -17.57 6.64
CA ARG A 24 -10.54 -18.59 6.40
C ARG A 24 -10.63 -19.76 7.38
N MET A 25 -10.87 -19.48 8.66
CA MET A 25 -11.05 -20.52 9.68
C MET A 25 -12.34 -21.33 9.47
N ALA A 26 -13.38 -20.70 8.90
CA ALA A 26 -14.65 -21.35 8.60
C ALA A 26 -14.68 -22.05 7.23
N ALA A 27 -13.64 -21.88 6.41
CA ALA A 27 -13.61 -22.43 5.07
C ALA A 27 -13.56 -23.97 5.11
N THR A 28 -14.50 -24.61 4.42
CA THR A 28 -14.56 -26.08 4.28
C THR A 28 -13.76 -26.57 3.09
N GLN A 29 -13.53 -25.70 2.09
CA GLN A 29 -12.67 -25.97 0.95
C GLN A 29 -11.22 -25.58 1.27
N PRO A 30 -10.22 -26.27 0.68
CA PRO A 30 -8.83 -25.87 0.82
C PRO A 30 -8.63 -24.40 0.44
N TRP A 31 -7.82 -23.69 1.23
CA TRP A 31 -7.39 -22.34 0.90
C TRP A 31 -6.32 -22.39 -0.20
N PRO A 32 -6.31 -21.48 -1.18
CA PRO A 32 -5.32 -21.51 -2.26
C PRO A 32 -3.87 -21.45 -1.76
N ASP A 33 -2.98 -22.22 -2.41
CA ASP A 33 -1.54 -22.16 -2.12
C ASP A 33 -0.94 -20.87 -2.66
N ARG A 34 -0.57 -19.98 -1.74
CA ARG A 34 -0.06 -18.64 -2.03
C ARG A 34 1.29 -18.64 -2.70
N GLY A 35 2.14 -19.63 -2.41
CA GLY A 35 3.44 -19.75 -3.05
C GLY A 35 3.28 -19.94 -4.56
N HIS A 36 2.27 -20.72 -4.96
CA HIS A 36 1.93 -20.97 -6.35
C HIS A 36 1.11 -19.82 -6.96
N VAL A 37 0.04 -19.36 -6.28
CA VAL A 37 -0.86 -18.30 -6.77
C VAL A 37 -0.13 -16.98 -7.03
N PHE A 38 0.85 -16.65 -6.21
CA PHE A 38 1.63 -15.40 -6.32
C PHE A 38 3.06 -15.65 -6.82
N SER A 39 3.27 -16.74 -7.56
CA SER A 39 4.57 -17.04 -8.16
C SER A 39 4.84 -16.15 -9.39
N LEU A 40 6.11 -15.82 -9.61
CA LEU A 40 6.56 -15.16 -10.82
C LEU A 40 7.53 -16.09 -11.56
N THR A 41 7.23 -16.39 -12.82
CA THR A 41 8.12 -17.22 -13.65
C THR A 41 9.26 -16.37 -14.21
N ILE A 42 10.49 -16.63 -13.77
CA ILE A 42 11.70 -15.98 -14.26
C ILE A 42 12.65 -17.04 -14.81
N GLY A 43 12.98 -16.94 -16.10
CA GLY A 43 13.95 -17.85 -16.74
C GLY A 43 13.54 -19.33 -16.70
N GLY A 44 12.24 -19.62 -16.63
CA GLY A 44 11.70 -20.98 -16.52
C GLY A 44 11.61 -21.53 -15.08
N ALA A 45 11.99 -20.75 -14.07
CA ALA A 45 11.80 -21.10 -12.67
C ALA A 45 10.68 -20.27 -12.04
N GLU A 46 9.78 -20.91 -11.31
CA GLU A 46 8.76 -20.25 -10.49
C GLU A 46 9.40 -19.74 -9.20
N VAL A 47 9.38 -18.42 -9.01
CA VAL A 47 9.86 -17.80 -7.77
C VAL A 47 8.64 -17.31 -6.98
N PRO A 48 8.30 -17.97 -5.86
CA PRO A 48 7.12 -17.60 -5.07
C PRO A 48 7.29 -16.21 -4.44
N LEU A 49 6.24 -15.40 -4.45
CA LEU A 49 6.13 -14.13 -3.73
C LEU A 49 7.16 -13.05 -4.11
N LEU A 50 7.92 -13.21 -5.18
CA LEU A 50 8.99 -12.27 -5.54
C LEU A 50 8.46 -10.86 -5.82
N LEU A 51 7.37 -10.75 -6.59
CA LEU A 51 6.74 -9.45 -6.89
C LEU A 51 6.30 -8.76 -5.59
N ILE A 52 5.68 -9.50 -4.69
CA ILE A 52 5.15 -9.01 -3.41
C ILE A 52 6.30 -8.56 -2.49
N ALA A 53 7.42 -9.29 -2.49
CA ALA A 53 8.62 -8.91 -1.75
C ALA A 53 9.20 -7.58 -2.25
N ILE A 54 9.27 -7.40 -3.58
CA ILE A 54 9.72 -6.15 -4.21
C ILE A 54 8.76 -4.99 -3.88
N MET A 55 7.45 -5.24 -3.96
CA MET A 55 6.41 -4.26 -3.59
C MET A 55 6.56 -3.79 -2.15
N THR A 56 6.71 -4.74 -1.22
CA THR A 56 6.89 -4.45 0.21
C THR A 56 8.18 -3.68 0.46
N PHE A 57 9.29 -4.05 -0.19
CA PHE A 57 10.54 -3.30 -0.09
C PHE A 57 10.40 -1.85 -0.60
N ILE A 58 9.73 -1.66 -1.74
CA ILE A 58 9.49 -0.33 -2.32
C ILE A 58 8.64 0.53 -1.37
N LEU A 59 7.58 -0.04 -0.80
CA LEU A 59 6.66 0.70 0.06
C LEU A 59 7.34 1.13 1.37
N ILE A 60 8.04 0.20 2.04
CA ILE A 60 8.83 0.48 3.26
C ILE A 60 9.92 1.54 2.97
N SER A 61 10.60 1.42 1.83
CA SER A 61 11.58 2.42 1.40
C SER A 61 10.93 3.80 1.21
N SER A 62 9.72 3.85 0.63
CA SER A 62 8.95 5.09 0.46
C SER A 62 8.56 5.72 1.80
N SER A 63 8.30 4.89 2.81
CA SER A 63 8.11 5.35 4.19
C SER A 63 9.35 6.06 4.72
N GLY A 64 10.52 5.47 4.53
CA GLY A 64 11.79 6.10 4.90
C GLY A 64 11.99 7.45 4.21
N THR A 65 11.64 7.55 2.93
CA THR A 65 11.80 8.81 2.18
C THR A 65 10.84 9.90 2.65
N VAL A 66 9.58 9.56 2.99
CA VAL A 66 8.64 10.56 3.51
C VAL A 66 9.01 11.03 4.92
N ALA A 67 9.51 10.15 5.79
CA ALA A 67 10.02 10.54 7.11
C ALA A 67 11.17 11.55 7.00
N LEU A 68 12.12 11.29 6.11
CA LEU A 68 13.24 12.20 5.83
C LEU A 68 12.74 13.53 5.24
N SER A 69 11.66 13.50 4.45
CA SER A 69 11.05 14.72 3.89
C SER A 69 10.44 15.61 4.97
N VAL A 70 9.78 15.01 5.97
CA VAL A 70 9.23 15.72 7.12
C VAL A 70 10.36 16.32 7.95
N ALA A 71 11.43 15.57 8.23
CA ALA A 71 12.61 16.11 8.90
C ALA A 71 13.23 17.30 8.16
N ALA A 72 13.40 17.20 6.84
CA ALA A 72 13.90 18.29 6.00
C ALA A 72 12.95 19.51 6.00
N SER A 73 11.65 19.30 6.17
CA SER A 73 10.66 20.38 6.26
C SER A 73 10.78 21.18 7.56
N HIS A 74 11.12 20.52 8.68
CA HIS A 74 11.41 21.20 9.94
C HIS A 74 12.68 22.05 9.86
N GLU A 75 13.69 21.60 9.11
CA GLU A 75 14.89 22.38 8.78
C GLU A 75 14.62 23.50 7.75
N ARG A 76 13.39 23.62 7.24
CA ARG A 76 12.97 24.55 6.17
C ARG A 76 13.78 24.36 4.88
N ASN A 77 14.33 23.17 4.65
CA ASN A 77 15.07 22.85 3.44
C ASN A 77 14.09 22.43 2.33
N ARG A 78 13.62 23.43 1.58
CA ARG A 78 12.64 23.24 0.50
C ARG A 78 13.11 22.26 -0.58
N SER A 79 14.37 22.36 -0.99
CA SER A 79 14.92 21.52 -2.06
C SER A 79 14.95 20.04 -1.66
N LYS A 80 15.48 19.75 -0.47
CA LYS A 80 15.54 18.39 0.07
C LYS A 80 14.15 17.82 0.34
N THR A 81 13.24 18.63 0.89
CA THR A 81 11.83 18.23 1.09
C THR A 81 11.17 17.86 -0.23
N ALA A 82 11.32 18.67 -1.27
CA ALA A 82 10.74 18.40 -2.58
C ALA A 82 11.34 17.15 -3.24
N ALA A 83 12.65 16.96 -3.17
CA ALA A 83 13.32 15.79 -3.72
C ALA A 83 12.83 14.48 -3.07
N LEU A 84 12.71 14.46 -1.74
CA LEU A 84 12.27 13.28 -0.98
C LEU A 84 10.77 12.99 -1.16
N LEU A 85 9.92 14.01 -1.21
CA LEU A 85 8.50 13.84 -1.57
C LEU A 85 8.34 13.34 -3.01
N GLY A 86 9.15 13.84 -3.94
CA GLY A 86 9.18 13.38 -5.32
C GLY A 86 9.58 11.90 -5.43
N LEU A 87 10.61 11.49 -4.69
CA LEU A 87 11.02 10.08 -4.63
C LEU A 87 9.92 9.20 -4.02
N THR A 88 9.26 9.65 -2.96
CA THR A 88 8.13 8.95 -2.33
C THR A 88 6.99 8.72 -3.34
N LEU A 89 6.64 9.75 -4.13
CA LEU A 89 5.62 9.64 -5.16
C LEU A 89 5.97 8.61 -6.24
N VAL A 90 7.22 8.58 -6.69
CA VAL A 90 7.67 7.61 -7.70
C VAL A 90 7.58 6.19 -7.14
N LEU A 91 8.07 5.96 -5.91
CA LEU A 91 8.01 4.66 -5.26
C LEU A 91 6.57 4.18 -5.06
N GLY A 92 5.68 5.05 -4.59
CA GLY A 92 4.25 4.72 -4.43
C GLY A 92 3.53 4.48 -5.76
N ALA A 93 3.90 5.19 -6.83
CA ALA A 93 3.38 4.92 -8.17
C ALA A 93 3.87 3.57 -8.72
N CYS A 94 5.15 3.22 -8.49
CA CYS A 94 5.68 1.90 -8.82
C CYS A 94 4.94 0.79 -8.07
N PHE A 95 4.66 0.99 -6.79
CA PHE A 95 3.85 0.07 -5.99
C PHE A 95 2.46 -0.17 -6.61
N LEU A 96 1.73 0.90 -6.93
CA LEU A 96 0.41 0.77 -7.58
C LEU A 96 0.49 0.09 -8.95
N GLY A 97 1.53 0.35 -9.73
CA GLY A 97 1.75 -0.31 -11.01
C GLY A 97 1.94 -1.82 -10.86
N MET A 98 2.72 -2.25 -9.87
CA MET A 98 2.90 -3.67 -9.56
C MET A 98 1.61 -4.30 -9.01
N GLN A 99 0.84 -3.59 -8.18
CA GLN A 99 -0.47 -4.05 -7.72
C GLN A 99 -1.45 -4.26 -8.87
N ALA A 100 -1.48 -3.34 -9.84
CA ALA A 100 -2.32 -3.45 -11.03
C ALA A 100 -1.89 -4.63 -11.92
N TYR A 101 -0.58 -4.85 -12.05
CA TYR A 101 -0.04 -6.01 -12.75
C TYR A 101 -0.46 -7.33 -12.08
N GLU A 102 -0.29 -7.45 -10.75
CA GLU A 102 -0.69 -8.62 -9.98
C GLU A 102 -2.18 -8.95 -10.18
N TRP A 103 -3.05 -7.94 -10.05
CA TRP A 103 -4.48 -8.12 -10.27
C TRP A 103 -4.80 -8.59 -11.69
N THR A 104 -4.17 -7.97 -12.70
CA THR A 104 -4.38 -8.34 -14.10
C THR A 104 -3.96 -9.77 -14.37
N HIS A 105 -2.82 -10.19 -13.81
CA HIS A 105 -2.32 -11.56 -13.90
C HIS A 105 -3.30 -12.56 -13.28
N LEU A 106 -3.71 -12.32 -12.03
CA LEU A 106 -4.65 -13.19 -11.31
C LEU A 106 -6.01 -13.29 -12.02
N ILE A 107 -6.53 -12.19 -12.56
CA ILE A 107 -7.79 -12.18 -13.31
C ILE A 107 -7.67 -13.01 -14.59
N HIS A 108 -6.54 -12.94 -15.31
CA HIS A 108 -6.30 -13.79 -16.47
C HIS A 108 -6.21 -15.28 -16.12
N GLU A 109 -5.71 -15.62 -14.93
CA GLU A 109 -5.71 -16.98 -14.40
C GLU A 109 -7.08 -17.43 -13.87
N GLY A 110 -8.10 -16.57 -13.91
CA GLY A 110 -9.46 -16.90 -13.51
C GLY A 110 -9.78 -16.63 -12.04
N PHE A 111 -8.90 -15.94 -11.30
CA PHE A 111 -9.22 -15.44 -9.97
C PHE A 111 -10.11 -14.21 -10.08
N LEU A 112 -11.34 -14.34 -9.61
CA LEU A 112 -12.36 -13.29 -9.58
C LEU A 112 -12.84 -13.10 -8.13
N PRO A 113 -13.48 -11.96 -7.82
CA PRO A 113 -14.08 -11.76 -6.50
C PRO A 113 -15.13 -12.83 -6.13
N SER A 114 -15.81 -13.42 -7.10
CA SER A 114 -16.88 -14.40 -6.89
C SER A 114 -16.45 -15.86 -7.07
N SER A 115 -15.28 -16.13 -7.67
CA SER A 115 -14.85 -17.49 -8.01
C SER A 115 -13.34 -17.53 -8.25
N ASN A 116 -12.70 -18.68 -8.02
CA ASN A 116 -11.31 -18.90 -8.40
C ASN A 116 -11.06 -20.40 -8.66
N PRO A 117 -10.03 -20.77 -9.44
CA PRO A 117 -9.76 -22.16 -9.80
C PRO A 117 -9.00 -22.95 -8.72
N ALA A 118 -8.53 -22.29 -7.66
CA ALA A 118 -7.50 -22.85 -6.76
C ALA A 118 -7.99 -23.16 -5.34
N GLY A 119 -9.31 -23.14 -5.09
CA GLY A 119 -9.89 -23.54 -3.80
C GLY A 119 -11.10 -22.72 -3.40
N ALA A 120 -11.13 -22.33 -2.12
CA ALA A 120 -12.22 -21.56 -1.53
C ALA A 120 -12.49 -20.24 -2.30
N SER A 121 -13.70 -20.07 -2.84
CA SER A 121 -14.10 -18.87 -3.61
C SER A 121 -13.98 -17.57 -2.80
N GLN A 122 -14.13 -17.68 -1.48
CA GLN A 122 -14.02 -16.58 -0.52
C GLN A 122 -12.64 -15.93 -0.49
N PHE A 123 -11.59 -16.64 -0.92
CA PHE A 123 -10.25 -16.07 -1.07
C PHE A 123 -10.26 -14.87 -2.02
N GLY A 124 -10.81 -15.03 -3.23
CA GLY A 124 -10.89 -13.95 -4.21
C GLY A 124 -11.68 -12.76 -3.67
N ALA A 125 -12.85 -13.00 -3.07
CA ALA A 125 -13.68 -11.95 -2.48
C ALA A 125 -12.93 -11.10 -1.44
N THR A 126 -12.27 -11.77 -0.49
CA THR A 126 -11.55 -11.10 0.60
C THR A 126 -10.25 -10.44 0.11
N PHE A 127 -9.52 -11.10 -0.79
CA PHE A 127 -8.30 -10.58 -1.41
C PHE A 127 -8.55 -9.26 -2.15
N PHE A 128 -9.46 -9.25 -3.14
CA PHE A 128 -9.72 -8.07 -3.97
C PHE A 128 -10.35 -6.92 -3.16
N MET A 129 -11.19 -7.24 -2.17
CA MET A 129 -11.76 -6.22 -1.27
C MET A 129 -10.66 -5.54 -0.43
N ILE A 130 -9.84 -6.31 0.28
CA ILE A 130 -8.83 -5.77 1.20
C ILE A 130 -7.75 -5.01 0.44
N THR A 131 -7.16 -5.64 -0.58
CA THR A 131 -6.09 -5.03 -1.38
C THR A 131 -6.60 -3.86 -2.23
N GLY A 132 -7.85 -3.91 -2.71
CA GLY A 132 -8.48 -2.84 -3.48
C GLY A 132 -8.81 -1.62 -2.63
N PHE A 133 -9.35 -1.84 -1.42
CA PHE A 133 -9.59 -0.76 -0.46
C PHE A 133 -8.27 -0.09 -0.04
N HIS A 134 -7.24 -0.88 0.23
CA HIS A 134 -5.89 -0.36 0.47
C HIS A 134 -5.33 0.42 -0.73
N GLY A 135 -5.41 -0.14 -1.94
CA GLY A 135 -4.98 0.53 -3.16
C GLY A 135 -5.66 1.89 -3.38
N THR A 136 -6.93 2.00 -3.00
CA THR A 136 -7.66 3.28 -3.02
C THR A 136 -7.03 4.32 -2.06
N HIS A 137 -6.62 3.90 -0.85
CA HIS A 137 -5.91 4.77 0.09
C HIS A 137 -4.55 5.21 -0.45
N VAL A 138 -3.80 4.30 -1.09
CA VAL A 138 -2.53 4.63 -1.74
C VAL A 138 -2.74 5.67 -2.85
N VAL A 139 -3.77 5.52 -3.70
CA VAL A 139 -4.11 6.51 -4.74
C VAL A 139 -4.42 7.88 -4.13
N ILE A 140 -5.26 7.92 -3.09
CA ILE A 140 -5.60 9.17 -2.38
C ILE A 140 -4.33 9.79 -1.77
N GLY A 141 -3.46 8.97 -1.17
CA GLY A 141 -2.18 9.38 -0.62
C GLY A 141 -1.25 9.98 -1.67
N LEU A 142 -1.15 9.38 -2.85
CA LEU A 142 -0.35 9.92 -3.96
C LEU A 142 -0.87 11.26 -4.43
N ILE A 143 -2.20 11.41 -4.57
CA ILE A 143 -2.81 12.70 -4.93
C ILE A 143 -2.48 13.75 -3.86
N PHE A 144 -2.54 13.37 -2.58
CA PHE A 144 -2.25 14.28 -1.48
C PHE A 144 -0.78 14.70 -1.44
N LEU A 145 0.15 13.74 -1.55
CA LEU A 145 1.59 13.98 -1.63
C LEU A 145 1.95 14.83 -2.86
N ALA A 146 1.34 14.59 -4.02
CA ALA A 146 1.57 15.39 -5.22
C ALA A 146 1.15 16.84 -5.02
N ARG A 147 0.00 17.07 -4.37
CA ARG A 147 -0.45 18.42 -4.03
C ARG A 147 0.51 19.12 -3.07
N VAL A 148 0.99 18.42 -2.04
CA VAL A 148 1.96 18.96 -1.08
C VAL A 148 3.28 19.28 -1.78
N LEU A 149 3.81 18.38 -2.60
CA LEU A 149 5.01 18.60 -3.40
C LEU A 149 4.89 19.86 -4.26
N LEU A 150 3.77 20.03 -5.00
CA LEU A 150 3.55 21.22 -5.81
C LEU A 150 3.53 22.51 -4.97
N ARG A 151 2.99 22.45 -3.73
CA ARG A 151 3.02 23.59 -2.79
C ARG A 151 4.42 23.88 -2.27
N VAL A 152 5.22 22.84 -1.97
CA VAL A 152 6.64 22.98 -1.61
C VAL A 152 7.41 23.64 -2.74
N LEU A 153 7.27 23.16 -3.98
CA LEU A 153 7.96 23.72 -5.15
C LEU A 153 7.60 25.19 -5.42
N ARG A 154 6.35 25.58 -5.15
CA ARG A 154 5.88 26.97 -5.29
C ARG A 154 6.26 27.89 -4.12
N GLY A 155 6.97 27.37 -3.10
CA GLY A 155 7.32 28.14 -1.90
C GLY A 155 6.10 28.56 -1.07
N TYR A 156 4.99 27.83 -1.14
CA TYR A 156 3.76 28.19 -0.43
C TYR A 156 3.97 28.17 1.10
N TYR A 157 4.66 27.15 1.61
CA TYR A 157 4.92 26.98 3.04
C TYR A 157 5.88 28.03 3.61
N ASP A 158 6.83 28.51 2.81
CA ASP A 158 7.66 29.66 3.17
C ASP A 158 6.83 30.93 3.36
N ARG A 159 5.82 31.14 2.50
CA ARG A 159 4.95 32.34 2.54
C ARG A 159 3.99 32.35 3.72
N ILE A 160 3.46 31.19 4.12
CA ILE A 160 2.51 31.09 5.23
C ILE A 160 3.19 30.84 6.58
N GLY A 161 4.49 30.52 6.58
CA GLY A 161 5.31 30.35 7.79
C GLY A 161 5.12 29.03 8.54
N THR A 162 4.29 28.11 8.04
CA THR A 162 4.05 26.79 8.65
C THR A 162 4.20 25.67 7.62
N TRP A 163 4.79 24.56 8.06
CA TRP A 163 5.06 23.35 7.28
C TRP A 163 4.24 22.13 7.75
N GLU A 164 3.30 22.33 8.68
CA GLU A 164 2.47 21.28 9.30
C GLU A 164 1.79 20.37 8.26
N GLN A 165 1.41 20.89 7.09
CA GLN A 165 0.79 20.09 6.05
C GLN A 165 1.71 19.00 5.47
N VAL A 166 3.03 19.19 5.49
CA VAL A 166 4.00 18.17 5.08
C VAL A 166 4.01 17.03 6.09
N GLU A 167 3.98 17.36 7.39
CA GLU A 167 3.89 16.38 8.48
C GLU A 167 2.58 15.59 8.41
N VAL A 168 1.44 16.27 8.23
CA VAL A 168 0.13 15.61 8.09
C VAL A 168 0.12 14.67 6.88
N ALA A 169 0.71 15.06 5.75
CA ALA A 169 0.84 14.18 4.59
C ALA A 169 1.78 12.99 4.83
N GLY A 170 2.89 13.21 5.55
CA GLY A 170 3.78 12.15 5.96
C GLY A 170 3.13 11.13 6.89
N LEU A 171 2.36 11.60 7.89
CA LEU A 171 1.62 10.73 8.81
C LEU A 171 0.58 9.87 8.09
N TYR A 172 -0.15 10.45 7.14
CA TYR A 172 -1.10 9.69 6.32
C TYR A 172 -0.38 8.61 5.50
N TRP A 173 0.72 8.96 4.83
CA TRP A 173 1.46 8.00 4.00
C TRP A 173 2.06 6.86 4.82
N HIS A 174 2.67 7.18 5.97
CA HIS A 174 3.15 6.18 6.92
C HIS A 174 2.05 5.23 7.41
N PHE A 175 0.86 5.75 7.67
CA PHE A 175 -0.27 4.90 8.06
C PHE A 175 -0.65 3.92 6.94
N VAL A 176 -0.73 4.39 5.70
CA VAL A 176 -1.00 3.52 4.54
C VAL A 176 0.06 2.43 4.44
N ASP A 177 1.35 2.77 4.58
CA ASP A 177 2.44 1.80 4.54
C ASP A 177 2.34 0.75 5.66
N LEU A 178 1.98 1.19 6.89
CA LEU A 178 1.80 0.29 8.02
C LEU A 178 0.68 -0.72 7.77
N VAL A 179 -0.45 -0.28 7.20
CA VAL A 179 -1.56 -1.16 6.85
C VAL A 179 -1.12 -2.22 5.84
N TRP A 180 -0.29 -1.86 4.85
CA TRP A 180 0.23 -2.82 3.89
C TRP A 180 1.05 -3.93 4.54
N VAL A 181 1.88 -3.62 5.56
CA VAL A 181 2.66 -4.64 6.28
C VAL A 181 1.75 -5.70 6.90
N PHE A 182 0.60 -5.31 7.45
CA PHE A 182 -0.39 -6.26 7.97
C PHE A 182 -1.06 -7.06 6.86
N ILE A 183 -1.43 -6.41 5.74
CA ILE A 183 -1.99 -7.10 4.57
C ILE A 183 -1.00 -8.14 4.05
N PHE A 184 0.27 -7.77 3.89
CA PHE A 184 1.35 -8.66 3.51
C PHE A 184 1.43 -9.89 4.43
N ALA A 185 1.46 -9.68 5.75
CA ALA A 185 1.55 -10.77 6.71
C ALA A 185 0.34 -11.72 6.66
N PHE A 186 -0.89 -11.20 6.67
CA PHE A 186 -2.10 -12.02 6.80
C PHE A 186 -2.58 -12.65 5.48
N ILE A 187 -2.43 -11.96 4.36
CA ILE A 187 -2.89 -12.47 3.07
C ILE A 187 -1.82 -13.34 2.44
N TYR A 188 -0.58 -12.88 2.40
CA TYR A 188 0.47 -13.54 1.60
C TYR A 188 1.31 -14.55 2.40
N LEU A 189 1.53 -14.35 3.70
CA LEU A 189 2.43 -15.21 4.50
C LEU A 189 1.76 -16.20 5.44
N ILE A 190 0.73 -15.78 6.19
CA ILE A 190 0.06 -16.61 7.22
C ILE A 190 -1.24 -17.13 6.70
#